data_AF-A0A1B6KVU8-F1
#
_entry.id   AF-A0A1B6KVU8-F1
#
_cell.length_a   1.000
_cell.length_b   1.000
_cell.length_c   1.000
_cell.angle_alpha   90.00
_cell.angle_beta   90.00
_cell.angle_gamma   90.00
#
_symmetry.space_group_name_H-M   'P 1'
#
loop_
_entity.id
_entity.type
_entity.pdbx_description
1 polymer ?
#
loop_
_entity_poly.entity_id
_entity_poly.type
_entity_poly.pdbx_seq_one_letter_code
_entity_poly.pdbx_strand_id
1 'polypeptide(L)'
;MYLPRRLDERDTLLTSVHPITNETHTISLIFKKEKTMGECTHMFNVLFGNIQRELKMVKLNREYFCKELAHSIPQHKLEVWPGYITAVDAFEGGIMLNCNASNRVLRTQTVLDVIKDIITCGGGGDWKVQLQKIIIGQSVMTMRPINIYRIDDIDFNQNPKSTFLKSDGTTMDYVEYHQRKDIEIRDMQQPLLVHRPKPSKRPGGTGLLMLVPELCYMT
;
A
#
# COMPACT_ATOMS: atom_id res chain seq x y z
N MET A 1 3.40 -10.02 24.45
CA MET A 1 4.23 -8.83 24.74
C MET A 1 5.67 -9.29 24.87
N TYR A 2 6.62 -8.53 24.32
CA TYR A 2 8.06 -8.74 24.53
C TYR A 2 8.60 -7.52 25.27
N LEU A 3 9.46 -7.73 26.25
CA LEU A 3 10.11 -6.67 27.02
C LEU A 3 11.61 -6.94 27.07
N PRO A 4 12.46 -5.91 26.95
CA PRO A 4 13.91 -6.06 27.02
C PRO A 4 14.42 -6.22 28.46
N ARG A 5 13.56 -5.96 29.45
CA ARG A 5 13.84 -6.11 30.87
C ARG A 5 12.81 -7.02 31.52
N ARG A 6 13.25 -7.74 32.54
CA ARG A 6 12.36 -8.48 33.44
C ARG A 6 11.61 -7.49 34.33
N LEU A 7 10.33 -7.76 34.58
CA LEU A 7 9.55 -7.02 35.57
C LEU A 7 9.88 -7.56 36.97
N ASP A 8 9.85 -6.68 37.98
CA ASP A 8 10.19 -7.05 39.37
C ASP A 8 9.21 -8.10 39.91
N GLU A 9 7.92 -7.94 39.59
CA GLU A 9 6.86 -8.90 39.91
C GLU A 9 6.66 -9.90 38.77
N ARG A 10 6.41 -11.16 39.14
CA ARG A 10 6.17 -12.24 38.17
C ARG A 10 4.85 -12.08 37.43
N ASP A 11 3.81 -11.66 38.16
CA ASP A 11 2.48 -11.37 37.65
C ASP A 11 2.16 -9.91 37.98
N THR A 12 2.33 -9.02 37.01
CA THR A 12 2.06 -7.59 37.20
C THR A 12 0.63 -7.28 36.78
N LEU A 13 -0.16 -6.71 37.70
CA LEU A 13 -1.50 -6.22 37.40
C LEU A 13 -1.42 -4.72 37.12
N LEU A 14 -1.89 -4.31 35.95
CA LEU A 14 -2.01 -2.92 35.55
C LEU A 14 -3.48 -2.56 35.38
N THR A 15 -3.84 -1.32 35.64
CA THR A 15 -5.17 -0.80 35.32
C THR A 15 -5.05 0.23 34.21
N SER A 16 -5.97 0.17 33.25
CA SER A 16 -6.07 1.14 32.16
C SER A 16 -7.53 1.51 31.95
N VAL A 17 -7.78 2.78 31.66
CA VAL A 17 -9.11 3.26 31.31
C VAL A 17 -9.28 3.18 29.80
N HIS A 18 -10.39 2.62 29.33
CA HIS A 18 -10.68 2.53 27.90
C HIS A 18 -11.06 3.93 27.36
N PRO A 19 -10.42 4.44 26.30
CA PRO A 19 -10.53 5.85 25.89
C PRO A 19 -11.91 6.26 25.34
N ILE A 20 -12.78 5.30 24.99
CA ILE A 20 -14.10 5.58 24.41
C ILE A 20 -15.22 5.32 25.43
N THR A 21 -15.11 4.27 26.23
CA THR A 21 -16.16 3.84 27.17
C THR A 21 -15.92 4.34 28.58
N ASN A 22 -14.74 4.90 28.88
CA ASN A 22 -14.30 5.31 30.22
C ASN A 22 -14.35 4.20 31.28
N GLU A 23 -14.47 2.94 30.85
CA GLU A 23 -14.46 1.79 31.75
C GLU A 23 -13.03 1.48 32.18
N THR A 24 -12.87 1.07 33.43
CA THR A 24 -11.57 0.66 33.96
C THR A 24 -11.36 -0.82 33.72
N HIS A 25 -10.29 -1.16 33.03
CA HIS A 25 -9.92 -2.52 32.68
C HIS A 25 -8.64 -2.91 33.42
N THR A 26 -8.63 -4.11 33.98
CA THR A 26 -7.43 -4.70 34.59
C THR A 26 -6.70 -5.56 33.55
N ILE A 27 -5.43 -5.25 33.33
CA ILE A 27 -4.52 -5.94 32.41
C ILE A 27 -3.54 -6.75 33.25
N SER A 28 -3.57 -8.08 33.12
CA SER A 28 -2.61 -8.97 33.76
C SER A 28 -1.44 -9.30 32.83
N LEU A 29 -0.23 -8.96 33.27
CA LEU A 29 1.02 -9.32 32.61
C LEU A 29 1.64 -10.51 33.35
N ILE A 30 1.50 -11.69 32.77
CA ILE A 30 2.01 -12.95 33.34
C ILE A 30 3.33 -13.29 32.67
N PHE A 31 4.39 -13.45 33.46
CA PHE A 31 5.69 -13.88 32.94
C PHE A 31 5.61 -15.30 32.37
N LYS A 32 5.94 -15.46 31.08
CA LYS A 32 5.88 -16.75 30.39
C LYS A 32 7.22 -17.46 30.30
N LYS A 33 8.23 -16.83 29.70
CA LYS A 33 9.56 -17.41 29.46
C LYS A 33 10.55 -16.29 29.14
N GLU A 34 11.80 -16.48 29.56
CA GLU A 34 12.95 -15.73 29.07
C GLU A 34 13.47 -16.34 27.77
N LYS A 35 13.59 -15.51 26.73
CA LYS A 35 14.07 -15.94 25.42
C LYS A 35 15.43 -15.34 25.13
N THR A 36 16.28 -16.12 24.48
CA THR A 36 17.54 -15.62 23.94
C THR A 36 17.27 -14.62 22.81
N MET A 37 18.24 -13.74 22.53
CA MET A 37 18.11 -12.80 21.41
C MET A 37 17.89 -13.52 20.07
N GLY A 38 18.54 -14.68 19.88
CA GLY A 38 18.39 -15.57 18.72
C GLY A 38 16.95 -16.02 18.45
N GLU A 39 16.18 -16.29 19.50
CA GLU A 39 14.76 -16.69 19.39
C GLU A 39 13.81 -15.50 19.12
N CYS A 40 14.34 -14.28 19.10
CA CYS A 40 13.60 -13.03 19.00
C CYS A 40 13.87 -12.25 17.71
N THR A 41 14.42 -12.87 16.66
CA THR A 41 14.72 -12.23 15.36
C THR A 41 13.52 -11.48 14.75
N HIS A 42 12.31 -12.05 14.85
CA HIS A 42 11.07 -11.38 14.44
C HIS A 42 10.89 -10.02 15.12
N MET A 43 11.17 -9.90 16.42
CA MET A 43 11.02 -8.65 17.17
C MET A 43 11.96 -7.57 16.62
N PHE A 44 13.20 -7.92 16.30
CA PHE A 44 14.16 -6.99 15.71
C PHE A 44 13.73 -6.57 14.30
N ASN A 45 13.20 -7.48 13.47
CA ASN A 45 12.66 -7.11 12.16
C ASN A 45 11.48 -6.13 12.27
N VAL A 46 10.61 -6.29 13.28
CA VAL A 46 9.55 -5.31 13.58
C VAL A 46 10.13 -3.97 14.04
N LEU A 47 11.17 -3.98 14.88
CA LEU A 47 11.85 -2.77 15.34
C LEU A 47 12.45 -1.98 14.18
N PHE A 48 13.22 -2.62 13.29
CA PHE A 48 13.79 -1.96 12.12
C PHE A 48 12.70 -1.46 11.16
N GLY A 49 11.61 -2.22 11.00
CA GLY A 49 10.45 -1.76 10.23
C GLY A 49 9.76 -0.53 10.82
N ASN A 50 9.86 -0.30 12.14
CA ASN A 50 9.40 0.92 12.79
C ASN A 50 10.41 2.07 12.60
N ILE A 51 11.71 1.80 12.75
CA ILE A 51 12.77 2.79 12.49
C ILE A 51 12.66 3.33 11.06
N GLN A 52 12.48 2.47 10.06
CA GLN A 52 12.30 2.89 8.67
C GLN A 52 11.03 3.72 8.46
N ARG A 53 9.97 3.47 9.23
CA ARG A 53 8.74 4.29 9.21
C ARG A 53 8.99 5.68 9.78
N GLU A 54 9.76 5.79 10.87
CA GLU A 54 10.17 7.08 11.45
C GLU A 54 11.08 7.87 10.51
N LEU A 55 11.92 7.18 9.73
CA LEU A 55 12.71 7.76 8.63
C LEU A 55 11.87 8.14 7.40
N LYS A 56 10.52 8.08 7.50
CA LYS A 56 9.57 8.40 6.43
C LYS A 56 9.79 7.59 5.14
N MET A 57 10.40 6.41 5.23
CA MET A 57 10.56 5.52 4.10
C MET A 57 9.22 4.87 3.74
N VAL A 58 8.97 4.74 2.45
CA VAL A 58 7.80 4.05 1.92
C VAL A 58 8.08 2.56 1.87
N LYS A 59 7.22 1.78 2.52
CA LYS A 59 7.24 0.32 2.40
C LYS A 59 6.59 -0.12 1.10
N LEU A 60 7.33 -0.82 0.27
CA LEU A 60 6.83 -1.53 -0.92
C LEU A 60 7.16 -3.02 -0.73
N ASN A 61 6.12 -3.85 -0.59
CA ASN A 61 6.26 -5.28 -0.24
C ASN A 61 7.04 -5.50 1.08
N ARG A 62 8.27 -6.04 1.00
CA ARG A 62 9.15 -6.33 2.15
C ARG A 62 10.31 -5.35 2.26
N GLU A 63 10.33 -4.32 1.41
CA GLU A 63 11.45 -3.42 1.22
C GLU A 63 11.01 -1.97 1.49
N TYR A 64 11.97 -1.12 1.82
CA TYR A 64 11.71 0.27 2.19
C TYR A 64 12.52 1.20 1.28
N PHE A 65 11.83 2.21 0.75
CA PHE A 65 12.39 3.13 -0.25
C PHE A 65 12.16 4.59 0.14
N CYS A 66 13.12 5.43 -0.19
CA CYS A 66 13.09 6.87 0.05
C CYS A 66 12.50 7.58 -1.19
N LYS A 67 11.21 7.87 -1.15
CA LYS A 67 10.54 8.62 -2.22
C LYS A 67 11.08 10.05 -2.39
N GLU A 68 11.51 10.69 -1.30
CA GLU A 68 12.07 12.06 -1.34
C GLU A 68 13.39 12.16 -2.11
N LEU A 69 14.12 11.05 -2.21
CA LEU A 69 15.39 10.94 -2.94
C LEU A 69 15.20 10.29 -4.33
N ALA A 70 13.97 10.27 -4.83
CA ALA A 70 13.67 9.68 -6.13
C ALA A 70 14.39 10.41 -7.26
N HIS A 71 15.00 9.63 -8.15
CA HIS A 71 15.68 10.14 -9.34
C HIS A 71 14.81 9.91 -10.57
N SER A 72 14.36 10.99 -11.21
CA SER A 72 13.55 10.92 -12.42
C SER A 72 14.41 10.73 -13.66
N ILE A 73 13.98 9.83 -14.56
CA ILE A 73 14.57 9.58 -15.88
C ILE A 73 13.48 9.86 -16.94
N PRO A 74 13.23 11.13 -17.28
CA PRO A 74 12.08 11.52 -18.10
C PRO A 74 12.09 10.91 -19.51
N GLN A 75 13.28 10.72 -20.09
CA GLN A 75 13.50 10.16 -21.42
C GLN A 75 12.87 8.77 -21.59
N HIS A 76 12.75 8.02 -20.49
CA HIS A 76 12.18 6.67 -20.46
C HIS A 76 10.85 6.59 -19.70
N LYS A 77 10.29 7.73 -19.25
CA LYS A 77 9.11 7.77 -18.36
C LYS A 77 9.30 6.90 -17.11
N LEU A 78 10.49 6.94 -16.50
CA LEU A 78 10.86 6.16 -15.32
C LEU A 78 11.27 7.05 -14.14
N GLU A 79 11.13 6.52 -12.93
CA GLU A 79 11.61 7.10 -11.69
C GLU A 79 12.27 6.00 -10.85
N VAL A 80 13.44 6.28 -10.28
CA VAL A 80 14.20 5.33 -9.47
C VAL A 80 14.17 5.77 -8.02
N TRP A 81 13.62 4.92 -7.15
CA TRP A 81 13.57 5.18 -5.72
C TRP A 81 14.69 4.39 -5.03
N PRO A 82 15.67 5.07 -4.41
CA PRO A 82 16.69 4.39 -3.64
C PRO A 82 16.11 3.87 -2.32
N GLY A 83 16.66 2.79 -1.81
CA GLY A 83 16.16 2.13 -0.62
C GLY A 83 17.12 1.10 -0.04
N TYR A 84 16.63 0.42 0.98
CA TYR A 84 17.39 -0.59 1.70
C TYR A 84 16.55 -1.82 1.95
N ILE A 85 17.21 -2.98 1.85
CA ILE A 85 16.68 -4.25 2.31
C ILE A 85 17.35 -4.53 3.65
N THR A 86 16.54 -4.63 4.70
CA THR A 86 17.01 -4.95 6.05
C THR A 86 16.45 -6.28 6.49
N ALA A 87 17.32 -7.16 7.01
CA ALA A 87 16.89 -8.41 7.61
C ALA A 87 17.75 -8.70 8.84
N VAL A 88 17.11 -9.00 9.97
CA VAL A 88 17.79 -9.43 11.18
C VAL A 88 17.64 -10.92 11.36
N ASP A 89 18.76 -11.62 11.52
CA ASP A 89 18.79 -13.07 11.75
C ASP A 89 19.89 -13.48 12.75
N ALA A 90 19.79 -14.70 13.26
CA ALA A 90 20.72 -15.28 14.22
C ALA A 90 21.74 -16.18 13.52
N PHE A 91 23.02 -15.94 13.79
CA PHE A 91 24.13 -16.73 13.29
C PHE A 91 25.03 -17.16 14.45
N GLU A 92 26.07 -17.96 14.18
CA GLU A 92 26.99 -18.49 15.19
C GLU A 92 27.63 -17.39 16.07
N GLY A 93 27.87 -16.20 15.51
CA GLY A 93 28.40 -15.04 16.22
C GLY A 93 27.36 -14.16 16.94
N GLY A 94 26.09 -14.55 16.94
CA GLY A 94 24.98 -13.80 17.53
C GLY A 94 24.01 -13.22 16.50
N ILE A 95 23.24 -12.21 16.93
CA ILE A 95 22.30 -11.52 16.05
C ILE A 95 23.04 -10.57 15.11
N MET A 96 22.76 -10.68 13.83
CA MET A 96 23.33 -9.81 12.80
C MET A 96 22.22 -9.11 12.00
N LEU A 97 22.50 -7.87 11.61
CA LEU A 97 21.67 -7.10 10.68
C LEU A 97 22.30 -7.16 9.29
N ASN A 98 21.58 -7.71 8.33
CA ASN A 98 21.85 -7.49 6.93
C ASN A 98 21.21 -6.16 6.51
N CYS A 99 22.02 -5.25 5.94
CA CYS A 99 21.55 -4.02 5.33
C CYS A 99 22.17 -3.92 3.93
N ASN A 100 21.35 -4.10 2.91
CA ASN A 100 21.78 -4.04 1.51
C ASN A 100 21.09 -2.90 0.78
N ALA A 101 21.82 -2.21 -0.09
CA ALA A 101 21.24 -1.19 -0.96
C ALA A 101 20.33 -1.84 -2.01
N SER A 102 19.15 -1.28 -2.22
CA SER A 102 18.21 -1.71 -3.26
C SER A 102 17.55 -0.51 -3.90
N ASN A 103 17.30 -0.58 -5.20
CA ASN A 103 16.65 0.50 -5.94
C ASN A 103 15.38 -0.04 -6.61
N ARG A 104 14.27 0.67 -6.46
CA ARG A 104 13.02 0.36 -7.15
C ARG A 104 12.87 1.26 -8.37
N VAL A 105 12.76 0.66 -9.55
CA VAL A 105 12.42 1.38 -10.78
C VAL A 105 10.91 1.35 -10.96
N LEU A 106 10.30 2.51 -11.17
CA LEU A 106 8.86 2.72 -11.32
C LEU A 106 8.60 3.49 -12.62
N ARG A 107 7.47 3.20 -13.28
CA ARG A 107 7.04 4.00 -14.43
C ARG A 107 6.31 5.25 -13.93
N THR A 108 6.59 6.38 -14.56
CA THR A 108 5.91 7.67 -14.31
C THR A 108 4.68 7.85 -15.18
N GLN A 109 4.40 6.91 -16.09
CA GLN A 109 3.25 6.95 -16.98
C GLN A 109 1.98 6.48 -16.24
N THR A 110 0.94 7.30 -16.27
CA THR A 110 -0.37 6.93 -15.73
C THR A 110 -1.10 6.00 -16.69
N VAL A 111 -2.09 5.27 -16.18
CA VAL A 111 -2.96 4.46 -17.03
C VAL A 111 -3.74 5.35 -18.00
N LEU A 112 -4.11 6.57 -17.59
CA LEU A 112 -4.74 7.56 -18.46
C LEU A 112 -3.84 7.97 -19.64
N ASP A 113 -2.54 8.14 -19.41
CA ASP A 113 -1.59 8.44 -20.50
C ASP A 113 -1.50 7.28 -21.50
N VAL A 114 -1.53 6.03 -21.02
CA VAL A 114 -1.58 4.85 -21.90
C VAL A 114 -2.87 4.82 -22.72
N ILE A 115 -4.02 5.15 -22.10
CA ILE A 115 -5.29 5.27 -22.81
C ILE A 115 -5.18 6.31 -23.94
N LYS A 116 -4.63 7.49 -23.64
CA LYS A 116 -4.43 8.57 -24.62
C LYS A 116 -3.50 8.16 -25.75
N ASP A 117 -2.38 7.51 -25.45
CA ASP A 117 -1.42 7.01 -26.45
C ASP A 117 -2.08 5.98 -27.39
N ILE A 118 -2.95 5.11 -26.88
CA ILE A 118 -3.68 4.12 -27.71
C ILE A 118 -4.71 4.81 -28.61
N ILE A 119 -5.43 5.81 -28.09
CA ILE A 119 -6.43 6.56 -28.85
C ILE A 119 -5.77 7.36 -29.98
N THR A 120 -4.59 7.96 -29.75
CA THR A 120 -3.89 8.76 -30.77
C THR A 120 -3.20 7.91 -31.84
N CYS A 121 -2.62 6.75 -31.47
CA CYS A 121 -1.94 5.85 -32.40
C CYS A 121 -2.89 4.88 -33.14
N GLY A 122 -4.09 4.63 -32.58
CA GLY A 122 -5.08 3.72 -33.14
C GLY A 122 -5.81 4.33 -34.32
N GLY A 123 -5.27 4.18 -35.53
CA GLY A 123 -5.86 4.65 -36.80
C GLY A 123 -7.19 3.98 -37.17
N GLY A 124 -8.26 4.23 -36.41
CA GLY A 124 -9.66 3.87 -36.73
C GLY A 124 -10.14 2.50 -36.24
N GLY A 125 -9.31 1.73 -35.54
CA GLY A 125 -9.73 0.47 -34.90
C GLY A 125 -10.44 0.69 -33.56
N ASP A 126 -11.10 -0.36 -33.02
CA ASP A 126 -11.71 -0.31 -31.69
C ASP A 126 -10.64 -0.25 -30.59
N TRP A 127 -10.28 0.98 -30.21
CA TRP A 127 -9.29 1.27 -29.19
C TRP A 127 -9.63 0.63 -27.85
N LYS A 128 -10.91 0.38 -27.55
CA LYS A 128 -11.35 -0.25 -26.29
C LYS A 128 -10.86 -1.70 -26.22
N VAL A 129 -10.93 -2.44 -27.32
CA VAL A 129 -10.44 -3.82 -27.41
C VAL A 129 -8.93 -3.88 -27.26
N GLN A 130 -8.20 -2.95 -27.87
CA GLN A 130 -6.74 -2.85 -27.70
C GLN A 130 -6.36 -2.51 -26.26
N LEU A 131 -7.08 -1.57 -25.65
CA LEU A 131 -6.88 -1.17 -24.27
C LEU A 131 -7.09 -2.35 -23.30
N GLN A 132 -8.20 -3.07 -23.46
CA GLN A 132 -8.50 -4.25 -22.64
C GLN A 132 -7.40 -5.31 -22.73
N LYS A 133 -6.86 -5.57 -23.93
CA LYS A 133 -5.75 -6.53 -24.12
C LYS A 133 -4.47 -6.11 -23.40
N ILE A 134 -4.19 -4.81 -23.32
CA ILE A 134 -2.98 -4.28 -22.71
C ILE A 134 -3.11 -4.21 -21.18
N ILE A 135 -4.25 -3.76 -20.67
CA ILE A 135 -4.43 -3.42 -19.25
C ILE A 135 -4.95 -4.60 -18.42
N ILE A 136 -5.88 -5.40 -18.94
CA ILE A 136 -6.48 -6.48 -18.15
C ILE A 136 -5.41 -7.51 -17.81
N GLY A 137 -5.31 -7.84 -16.52
CA GLY A 137 -4.27 -8.71 -15.97
C GLY A 137 -3.01 -8.00 -15.51
N GLN A 138 -2.80 -6.73 -15.88
CA GLN A 138 -1.66 -5.94 -15.41
C GLN A 138 -1.85 -5.46 -13.98
N SER A 139 -0.72 -5.17 -13.33
CA SER A 139 -0.71 -4.48 -12.04
C SER A 139 -0.52 -2.98 -12.23
N VAL A 140 -1.29 -2.20 -11.49
CA VAL A 140 -1.20 -0.75 -11.43
C VAL A 140 -0.97 -0.32 -10.00
N MET A 141 -0.29 0.80 -9.81
CA MET A 141 0.05 1.34 -8.50
C MET A 141 -0.57 2.72 -8.30
N THR A 142 -1.26 2.91 -7.18
CA THR A 142 -1.66 4.24 -6.72
C THR A 142 -0.51 4.89 -5.96
N MET A 143 -0.43 6.22 -5.92
CA MET A 143 0.67 6.93 -5.21
C MET A 143 0.26 7.52 -3.86
N ARG A 144 -1.04 7.60 -3.55
CA ARG A 144 -1.60 8.26 -2.35
C ARG A 144 -2.93 7.61 -1.91
N PRO A 145 -2.92 6.57 -1.03
CA PRO A 145 -1.77 5.82 -0.54
C PRO A 145 -1.17 4.90 -1.60
N ILE A 146 0.03 4.36 -1.33
CA ILE A 146 0.70 3.42 -2.23
C ILE A 146 0.11 2.03 -2.06
N ASN A 147 -0.63 1.59 -3.07
CA ASN A 147 -1.20 0.25 -3.17
C ASN A 147 -1.02 -0.26 -4.59
N ILE A 148 -0.83 -1.57 -4.73
CA ILE A 148 -0.74 -2.24 -6.01
C ILE A 148 -2.01 -3.05 -6.21
N TYR A 149 -2.70 -2.81 -7.31
CA TYR A 149 -3.94 -3.49 -7.69
C TYR A 149 -3.73 -4.23 -9.01
N ARG A 150 -4.32 -5.42 -9.14
CA ARG A 150 -4.41 -6.11 -10.42
C ARG A 150 -5.70 -5.68 -11.11
N ILE A 151 -5.62 -5.24 -12.35
CA ILE A 151 -6.81 -4.87 -13.11
C ILE A 151 -7.45 -6.12 -13.68
N ASP A 152 -8.74 -6.31 -13.41
CA ASP A 152 -9.53 -7.45 -13.86
C ASP A 152 -10.49 -7.08 -14.99
N ASP A 153 -10.90 -5.81 -15.06
CA ASP A 153 -11.78 -5.29 -16.13
C ASP A 153 -11.67 -3.76 -16.25
N ILE A 154 -12.32 -3.19 -17.25
CA ILE A 154 -12.47 -1.74 -17.46
C ILE A 154 -13.96 -1.43 -17.65
N ASP A 155 -14.49 -0.54 -16.84
CA ASP A 155 -15.86 -0.04 -16.97
C ASP A 155 -15.86 1.26 -17.80
N PHE A 156 -16.37 1.15 -19.04
CA PHE A 156 -16.49 2.27 -19.97
C PHE A 156 -17.82 3.04 -19.82
N ASN A 157 -18.75 2.57 -19.00
CA ASN A 157 -20.04 3.21 -18.78
C ASN A 157 -20.00 4.16 -17.57
N GLN A 158 -19.09 3.90 -16.63
CA GLN A 158 -18.82 4.78 -15.49
C GLN A 158 -17.63 5.70 -15.76
N ASN A 159 -17.63 6.84 -15.07
CA ASN A 159 -16.58 7.85 -15.12
C ASN A 159 -16.40 8.49 -13.73
N PRO A 160 -15.44 9.41 -13.53
CA PRO A 160 -15.24 10.02 -12.22
C PRO A 160 -16.46 10.72 -11.60
N LYS A 161 -17.45 11.15 -12.40
CA LYS A 161 -18.71 11.74 -11.90
C LYS A 161 -19.74 10.70 -11.47
N SER A 162 -19.48 9.41 -11.70
CA SER A 162 -20.33 8.34 -11.19
C SER A 162 -20.22 8.25 -9.67
N THR A 163 -21.32 7.85 -9.02
CA THR A 163 -21.40 7.74 -7.56
C THR A 163 -21.18 6.30 -7.09
N PHE A 164 -20.68 6.14 -5.87
CA PHE A 164 -20.54 4.85 -5.21
C PHE A 164 -21.01 4.94 -3.75
N LEU A 165 -21.42 3.79 -3.21
CA LEU A 165 -21.80 3.65 -1.81
C LEU A 165 -20.55 3.37 -0.97
N LYS A 166 -20.26 4.25 -0.01
CA LYS A 166 -19.17 4.08 0.93
C LYS A 166 -19.58 3.14 2.06
N SER A 167 -18.60 2.59 2.79
CA SER A 167 -18.82 1.67 3.90
C SER A 167 -19.65 2.26 5.06
N ASP A 168 -19.73 3.60 5.15
CA ASP A 168 -20.54 4.32 6.13
C ASP A 168 -22.00 4.54 5.67
N GLY A 169 -22.38 4.02 4.49
CA GLY A 169 -23.72 4.16 3.92
C GLY A 169 -23.94 5.48 3.17
N THR A 170 -22.93 6.36 3.09
CA THR A 170 -23.03 7.59 2.31
C THR A 170 -22.74 7.35 0.83
N THR A 171 -23.48 8.04 -0.05
CA THR A 171 -23.24 8.05 -1.48
C THR A 171 -22.41 9.27 -1.86
N MET A 172 -21.34 9.06 -2.62
CA MET A 172 -20.41 10.11 -3.03
C MET A 172 -19.89 9.82 -4.44
N ASP A 173 -19.53 10.83 -5.21
CA ASP A 173 -18.82 10.62 -6.48
C ASP A 173 -17.31 10.43 -6.28
N TYR A 174 -16.61 9.96 -7.33
CA TYR A 174 -15.17 9.75 -7.22
C TYR A 174 -14.40 11.07 -7.12
N VAL A 175 -14.92 12.17 -7.69
CA VAL A 175 -14.27 13.48 -7.65
C VAL A 175 -14.21 14.02 -6.22
N GLU A 176 -15.36 14.11 -5.55
CA GLU A 176 -15.49 14.57 -4.17
C GLU A 176 -14.68 13.68 -3.22
N TYR A 177 -14.71 12.36 -3.42
CA TYR A 177 -13.95 11.42 -2.60
C TYR A 177 -12.45 11.67 -2.65
N HIS A 178 -11.90 11.98 -3.83
CA HIS A 178 -10.48 12.25 -4.01
C HIS A 178 -10.13 13.70 -3.61
N GLN A 179 -11.03 14.65 -3.83
CA GLN A 179 -10.84 16.04 -3.45
C GLN A 179 -10.76 16.21 -1.92
N ARG A 180 -11.52 15.43 -1.15
CA ARG A 180 -11.38 15.36 0.33
C ARG A 180 -10.01 14.85 0.81
N LYS A 181 -9.19 14.32 -0.08
CA LYS A 181 -7.82 13.87 0.17
C LYS A 181 -6.78 14.73 -0.56
N ASP A 182 -7.16 15.93 -0.98
CA ASP A 182 -6.32 16.87 -1.74
C ASP A 182 -5.78 16.28 -3.06
N ILE A 183 -6.61 15.46 -3.72
CA ILE A 183 -6.31 14.90 -5.04
C ILE A 183 -7.34 15.42 -6.05
N GLU A 184 -6.85 16.18 -7.03
CA GLU A 184 -7.64 16.67 -8.15
C GLU A 184 -7.65 15.66 -9.30
N ILE A 185 -8.84 15.39 -9.85
CA ILE A 185 -9.03 14.61 -11.08
C ILE A 185 -9.30 15.60 -12.21
N ARG A 186 -8.53 15.55 -13.29
CA ARG A 186 -8.63 16.52 -14.39
C ARG A 186 -9.54 16.04 -15.51
N ASP A 187 -9.49 14.75 -15.82
CA ASP A 187 -10.29 14.17 -16.89
C ASP A 187 -11.57 13.54 -16.35
N MET A 188 -12.71 14.17 -16.59
CA MET A 188 -14.01 13.68 -16.09
C MET A 188 -14.68 12.65 -16.99
N GLN A 189 -14.11 12.38 -18.18
CA GLN A 189 -14.67 11.44 -19.17
C GLN A 189 -13.90 10.13 -19.22
N GLN A 190 -12.79 10.02 -18.48
CA GLN A 190 -12.01 8.79 -18.41
C GLN A 190 -12.86 7.62 -17.87
N PRO A 191 -12.63 6.39 -18.37
CA PRO A 191 -13.30 5.20 -17.84
C PRO A 191 -12.77 4.87 -16.43
N LEU A 192 -13.37 3.88 -15.77
CA LEU A 192 -12.88 3.38 -14.48
C LEU A 192 -12.25 1.99 -14.63
N LEU A 193 -11.17 1.72 -13.90
CA LEU A 193 -10.56 0.40 -13.84
C LEU A 193 -11.23 -0.43 -12.74
N VAL A 194 -11.45 -1.71 -13.01
CA VAL A 194 -12.09 -2.63 -12.07
C VAL A 194 -11.04 -3.55 -11.48
N HIS A 195 -10.95 -3.57 -10.16
CA HIS A 195 -10.21 -4.57 -9.40
C HIS A 195 -11.18 -5.43 -8.59
N ARG A 196 -11.05 -6.75 -8.70
CA ARG A 196 -11.81 -7.75 -7.94
C ARG A 196 -10.90 -8.30 -6.84
N PRO A 197 -11.10 -7.92 -5.57
CA PRO A 197 -10.33 -8.49 -4.48
C PRO A 197 -10.52 -10.00 -4.43
N LYS A 198 -9.44 -10.74 -4.15
CA LYS A 198 -9.58 -12.17 -3.84
C LYS A 198 -10.44 -12.31 -2.58
N PRO A 199 -11.34 -13.32 -2.53
CA PRO A 199 -12.17 -13.55 -1.35
C PRO A 199 -11.28 -13.72 -0.11
N SER A 200 -11.36 -12.75 0.79
CA SER A 200 -10.63 -12.78 2.05
C SER A 200 -11.31 -13.74 3.02
N LYS A 201 -10.53 -14.44 3.86
CA LYS A 201 -11.07 -15.26 4.97
C LYS A 201 -11.77 -14.41 6.05
N ARG A 202 -11.68 -13.08 5.98
CA ARG A 202 -12.37 -12.15 6.89
C ARG A 202 -13.71 -11.72 6.27
N PRO A 203 -14.83 -11.79 7.03
CA PRO A 203 -16.13 -11.33 6.54
C PRO A 203 -16.08 -9.83 6.20
N GLY A 204 -16.56 -9.44 5.02
CA GLY A 204 -16.73 -8.04 4.61
C GLY A 204 -15.93 -7.55 3.39
N GLY A 205 -15.12 -8.41 2.75
CA GLY A 205 -14.22 -8.00 1.66
C GLY A 205 -14.66 -8.39 0.23
N THR A 206 -15.95 -8.28 -0.12
CA THR A 206 -16.49 -8.74 -1.41
C THR A 206 -16.90 -7.62 -2.37
N GLY A 207 -16.45 -6.39 -2.12
CA GLY A 207 -16.76 -5.24 -2.98
C GLY A 207 -15.84 -5.16 -4.20
N LEU A 208 -16.41 -4.88 -5.38
CA LEU A 208 -15.68 -4.41 -6.54
C LEU A 208 -14.99 -3.08 -6.18
N LEU A 209 -13.70 -2.95 -6.50
CA LEU A 209 -12.95 -1.71 -6.32
C LEU A 209 -12.79 -1.03 -7.67
N MET A 210 -13.29 0.20 -7.77
CA MET A 210 -13.17 1.03 -8.95
C MET A 210 -12.03 2.02 -8.76
N LEU A 211 -11.11 2.10 -9.73
CA LEU A 211 -9.93 2.95 -9.68
C LEU A 211 -9.94 3.95 -10.84
N VAL A 212 -9.50 5.17 -10.58
CA VAL A 212 -9.42 6.24 -11.58
C VAL A 212 -8.08 6.10 -12.34
N PRO A 213 -8.07 5.92 -13.68
CA PRO A 213 -6.85 5.72 -14.47
C PRO A 213 -5.78 6.81 -14.29
N GLU A 214 -6.18 8.08 -14.14
CA GLU A 214 -5.28 9.22 -13.91
C GLU A 214 -4.45 9.09 -12.62
N LEU A 215 -4.99 8.39 -11.62
CA LEU A 215 -4.37 8.21 -10.31
C LEU A 215 -3.56 6.91 -10.20
N CYS A 216 -3.58 6.10 -11.26
CA CYS A 216 -2.94 4.80 -11.32
C CYS A 216 -1.74 4.86 -12.27
N TYR A 217 -0.60 4.37 -11.81
CA TYR A 217 0.63 4.25 -12.59
C TYR A 217 0.82 2.81 -13.04
N MET A 218 1.32 2.62 -14.25
CA MET A 218 1.70 1.28 -14.71
C MET A 218 2.87 0.76 -13.87
N THR A 219 2.84 -0.52 -13.51
CA THR A 219 4.00 -1.19 -12.86
C THR A 219 4.78 -2.05 -13.84
#